data_AF-A0A7V4G141-F1
#
_entry.id   AF-A0A7V4G141-F1
#
_cell.length_a   1.000
_cell.length_b   1.000
_cell.length_c   1.000
_cell.angle_alpha   90.00
_cell.angle_beta   90.00
_cell.angle_gamma   90.00
#
_symmetry.space_group_name_H-M   'P 1'
#
loop_
_entity.id
_entity.type
_entity.pdbx_description
1 polymer ?
#
loop_
_entity_poly.entity_id
_entity_poly.type
_entity_poly.pdbx_seq_one_letter_code
_entity_poly.pdbx_strand_id
1 'polypeptide(L)'
;LCRGELIEIRGFGSFEIRHYRARQGRNPRTGASVQVKPKRLPYFKVGKELRARVAKGMCHTRELSPILDPESFKTTAVEIPAIKS
;
A
#
# COMPACT_ATOMS: atom_id res chain seq x y z
N LEU A 1 8.11 -15.04 -14.33
CA LEU A 1 8.57 -14.34 -15.56
C LEU A 1 9.64 -15.13 -16.35
N CYS A 2 9.79 -16.44 -16.13
CA CYS A 2 10.88 -17.23 -16.72
C CYS A 2 10.89 -17.24 -18.26
N ARG A 3 9.71 -17.09 -18.90
CA ARG A 3 9.56 -16.98 -20.36
C ARG A 3 9.94 -15.61 -20.94
N GLY A 4 10.23 -14.60 -20.11
CA GLY A 4 10.57 -13.25 -20.56
C GLY A 4 9.40 -12.38 -21.03
N GLU A 5 8.18 -12.91 -20.98
CA GLU A 5 6.95 -12.21 -21.37
C GLU A 5 6.54 -11.13 -20.36
N LEU A 6 5.87 -10.08 -20.85
CA LEU A 6 5.22 -9.06 -20.01
C LEU A 6 3.93 -9.64 -19.41
N ILE A 7 3.72 -9.43 -18.12
CA ILE A 7 2.47 -9.78 -17.44
C ILE A 7 1.80 -8.48 -17.01
N GLU A 8 0.56 -8.25 -17.45
CA GLU A 8 -0.25 -7.08 -17.05
C GLU A 8 -1.48 -7.53 -16.27
N ILE A 9 -1.67 -6.96 -15.09
CA ILE A 9 -2.82 -7.21 -14.21
C ILE A 9 -3.56 -5.89 -14.03
N ARG A 10 -4.76 -5.78 -14.62
CA ARG A 10 -5.59 -4.57 -14.57
C ARG A 10 -5.90 -4.20 -13.11
N GLY A 11 -5.85 -2.90 -12.81
CA GLY A 11 -6.03 -2.37 -11.45
C GLY A 11 -4.82 -2.56 -10.51
N PHE A 12 -3.89 -3.46 -10.81
CA PHE A 12 -2.73 -3.76 -9.97
C PHE A 12 -1.42 -3.17 -10.53
N GLY A 13 -1.04 -3.55 -11.75
CA GLY A 13 0.23 -3.17 -12.35
C GLY A 13 0.75 -4.21 -13.33
N SER A 14 2.03 -4.11 -13.69
CA SER A 14 2.68 -5.03 -14.62
C SER A 14 4.04 -5.51 -14.15
N PHE A 15 4.41 -6.72 -14.57
CA PHE A 15 5.71 -7.33 -14.31
C PHE A 15 6.48 -7.48 -15.61
N GLU A 16 7.69 -6.94 -15.66
CA GLU A 16 8.60 -7.05 -16.79
C GLU A 16 9.97 -7.57 -16.35
N ILE A 17 10.77 -8.08 -17.28
CA ILE A 17 12.17 -8.44 -17.00
C ILE A 17 13.08 -7.26 -17.36
N ARG A 18 13.82 -6.73 -16.39
CA ARG A 18 14.88 -5.75 -16.61
C ARG A 18 16.24 -6.42 -16.73
N HIS A 19 17.03 -5.93 -17.70
CA HIS A 19 18.40 -6.36 -17.94
C HIS A 19 19.35 -5.38 -17.25
N TYR A 20 20.09 -5.87 -16.27
CA TYR A 20 21.09 -5.09 -15.55
C TYR A 20 22.47 -5.41 -16.11
N ARG A 21 23.19 -4.37 -16.55
CA ARG A 21 24.57 -4.47 -17.02
C ARG A 21 25.53 -4.81 -15.89
N ALA A 22 26.69 -5.36 -16.25
CA ALA A 22 27.79 -5.54 -15.31
C ALA A 22 28.20 -4.19 -14.71
N ARG A 23 28.56 -4.20 -13.42
CA ARG A 23 29.03 -2.99 -12.72
C ARG A 23 29.98 -3.34 -11.59
N GLN A 24 30.77 -2.37 -11.17
CA GLN A 24 31.52 -2.48 -9.91
C GLN A 24 30.59 -2.12 -8.75
N GLY A 25 30.50 -3.01 -7.77
CA GLY A 25 29.82 -2.80 -6.50
C GLY A 25 30.82 -2.76 -5.36
N ARG A 26 30.30 -2.54 -4.15
CA ARG A 26 31.08 -2.60 -2.90
C ARG A 26 30.42 -3.62 -1.98
N ASN A 27 31.23 -4.41 -1.28
CA ASN A 27 30.74 -5.32 -0.25
C ASN A 27 30.26 -4.48 0.95
N PRO A 28 28.97 -4.54 1.36
CA PRO A 28 28.46 -3.74 2.47
C PRO A 28 29.17 -4.01 3.81
N ARG A 29 29.76 -5.20 3.99
CA ARG A 29 30.42 -5.61 5.22
C ARG A 29 31.88 -5.14 5.30
N THR A 30 32.62 -5.19 4.19
CA THR A 30 34.08 -4.94 4.19
C THR A 30 34.50 -3.71 3.39
N GLY A 31 33.58 -3.15 2.62
CA GLY A 31 33.89 -2.06 1.69
C GLY A 31 34.76 -2.48 0.51
N ALA A 32 35.17 -3.74 0.33
CA ALA A 32 36.00 -4.12 -0.82
C ALA A 32 35.24 -3.95 -2.16
N SER A 33 35.95 -3.62 -3.23
CA SER A 33 35.35 -3.56 -4.58
C SER A 33 35.06 -4.96 -5.11
N VAL A 34 33.87 -5.18 -5.65
CA VAL A 34 33.43 -6.47 -6.17
C VAL A 34 32.75 -6.30 -7.53
N GLN A 35 33.12 -7.13 -8.50
CA GLN A 35 32.49 -7.12 -9.81
C GLN A 35 31.13 -7.82 -9.78
N VAL A 36 30.08 -7.11 -10.16
CA VAL A 36 28.72 -7.63 -10.27
C VAL A 36 28.46 -8.04 -11.71
N LYS A 37 28.21 -9.33 -11.92
CA LYS A 37 27.86 -9.91 -13.23
C LYS A 37 26.53 -9.36 -13.75
N PRO A 38 26.33 -9.31 -15.08
CA PRO A 38 25.05 -8.91 -15.64
C PRO A 38 23.96 -9.93 -15.26
N LYS A 39 22.73 -9.46 -15.07
CA LYS A 39 21.60 -10.32 -14.68
C LYS A 39 20.26 -9.78 -15.14
N ARG A 40 19.29 -10.68 -15.21
CA ARG A 40 17.89 -10.41 -15.54
C ARG A 40 17.06 -10.55 -14.27
N LEU A 41 16.29 -9.52 -13.93
CA LEU A 41 15.49 -9.49 -12.71
C LEU A 41 14.06 -9.03 -13.03
N PRO A 42 13.06 -9.56 -12.31
CA PRO A 42 11.70 -9.07 -12.39
C PRO A 42 11.63 -7.63 -11.86
N TYR A 43 10.88 -6.78 -12.56
CA TYR A 43 10.59 -5.40 -12.20
C TYR A 43 9.07 -5.20 -12.22
N PHE A 44 8.55 -4.59 -11.17
CA PHE A 44 7.12 -4.30 -11.04
C PHE A 44 6.86 -2.82 -11.33
N LYS A 45 5.93 -2.56 -12.23
CA LYS A 45 5.36 -1.24 -12.53
C LYS A 45 4.00 -1.12 -11.86
N VAL A 46 3.89 -0.21 -10.90
CA VAL A 46 2.64 0.02 -10.17
C VAL A 46 1.56 0.59 -11.09
N GLY A 47 0.36 0.01 -11.03
CA GLY A 47 -0.81 0.52 -11.75
C GLY A 47 -1.37 1.80 -11.12
N LYS A 48 -2.07 2.61 -11.91
CA LYS A 48 -2.67 3.88 -11.47
C LYS A 48 -3.61 3.69 -10.27
N GLU A 49 -4.46 2.67 -10.34
CA GLU A 49 -5.47 2.38 -9.31
C GLU A 49 -4.84 1.95 -7.99
N LEU A 50 -3.93 0.97 -8.02
CA LEU A 50 -3.17 0.55 -6.82
C LEU A 50 -2.44 1.74 -6.19
N ARG A 51 -1.75 2.55 -7.01
CA ARG A 51 -1.05 3.75 -6.53
C ARG A 51 -2.00 4.73 -5.85
N ALA A 52 -3.16 4.99 -6.45
CA ALA A 52 -4.16 5.90 -5.88
C ALA A 52 -4.71 5.39 -4.55
N ARG A 53 -4.99 4.09 -4.44
CA ARG A 53 -5.50 3.47 -3.20
C ARG A 53 -4.50 3.56 -2.05
N VAL A 54 -3.22 3.25 -2.32
CA VAL A 54 -2.15 3.34 -1.32
C VAL A 54 -1.89 4.79 -0.91
N ALA A 55 -1.86 5.72 -1.87
CA ALA A 55 -1.64 7.14 -1.59
C ALA A 55 -2.77 7.76 -0.75
N LYS A 56 -4.01 7.28 -0.91
CA LYS A 56 -5.16 7.73 -0.12
C LYS A 56 -5.17 7.15 1.30
N GLY A 57 -4.25 6.24 1.65
CA GLY A 57 -4.11 5.70 3.01
C GLY A 57 -5.34 4.96 3.52
N MET A 58 -6.16 4.38 2.62
CA MET A 58 -7.41 3.74 3.03
C MET A 58 -7.11 2.43 3.77
N CYS A 59 -7.19 2.46 5.10
CA CYS A 59 -7.40 1.27 5.90
C CYS A 59 -8.81 0.73 5.56
N HIS A 60 -8.88 -0.49 5.05
CA HIS A 60 -10.14 -1.19 4.92
C HIS A 60 -10.12 -2.30 5.98
N THR A 61 -10.33 -1.92 7.23
CA THR A 61 -10.73 -2.88 8.27
C THR A 61 -12.17 -3.24 7.95
N ARG A 62 -12.37 -4.28 7.15
CA ARG A 62 -13.71 -4.78 6.89
C ARG A 62 -14.15 -5.53 8.15
N GLU A 63 -15.22 -5.00 8.76
CA GLU A 63 -15.85 -5.34 10.04
C GLU A 63 -15.44 -4.50 11.26
N LEU A 64 -15.84 -3.23 11.27
CA LEU A 64 -16.85 -2.76 12.22
C LEU A 64 -17.85 -1.90 11.42
N SER A 65 -19.11 -2.32 11.40
CA SER A 65 -20.24 -1.60 10.81
C SER A 65 -20.35 -0.15 11.33
N PRO A 66 -20.91 0.78 10.55
CA PRO A 66 -20.99 2.20 10.93
C PRO A 66 -22.02 2.42 12.04
N ILE A 67 -21.63 3.02 13.18
CA ILE A 67 -22.56 3.61 14.17
C ILE A 67 -22.48 5.14 14.10
N LEU A 68 -22.50 5.72 12.91
CA LEU A 68 -22.57 7.17 12.77
C LEU A 68 -23.62 7.51 11.72
N ASP A 69 -24.88 7.30 12.09
CA ASP A 69 -25.99 8.06 11.56
C ASP A 69 -26.02 9.42 12.29
N PRO A 70 -25.73 10.55 11.63
CA PRO A 70 -25.70 11.87 12.29
C PRO A 70 -27.09 12.38 12.72
N GLU A 71 -28.18 11.65 12.47
CA GLU A 71 -29.56 12.09 12.78
C GLU A 71 -30.20 11.41 14.00
N SER A 72 -29.54 10.47 14.69
CA SER A 72 -30.19 9.68 15.75
C SER A 72 -30.19 10.31 17.16
N PHE A 73 -29.58 11.49 17.37
CA PHE A 73 -29.59 12.17 18.69
C PHE A 73 -30.54 13.36 18.72
N LYS A 74 -31.81 13.12 18.41
CA LYS A 74 -32.91 13.92 18.94
C LYS A 74 -33.55 13.15 20.10
N THR A 75 -32.96 13.27 21.29
CA THR A 75 -33.61 12.86 22.55
C THR A 75 -33.97 14.09 23.35
N THR A 76 -35.28 14.32 23.33
CA THR A 76 -36.18 14.99 24.25
C THR A 76 -35.61 15.33 25.63
N ALA A 77 -35.82 16.59 26.05
CA ALA A 77 -35.60 17.07 27.40
C ALA A 77 -36.46 16.28 28.41
N VAL A 78 -35.83 15.80 29.49
CA VAL A 78 -36.50 15.32 30.70
C VAL A 78 -36.07 16.25 31.82
N GLU A 79 -37.02 17.03 32.35
CA GLU A 79 -36.84 17.89 33.52
C GLU A 79 -36.51 17.04 34.75
N ILE A 80 -35.41 17.37 35.43
CA ILE A 80 -35.07 16.83 36.74
C ILE A 80 -35.55 17.85 37.78
N PRO A 81 -36.47 17.49 38.70
CA PRO A 81 -36.89 18.40 39.75
C PRO A 81 -35.78 18.55 40.80
N ALA A 82 -35.51 19.81 41.15
CA ALA A 82 -34.53 20.20 42.15
C ALA A 82 -34.90 19.67 43.56
N ILE A 83 -33.97 18.98 44.20
CA ILE A 83 -34.06 18.63 45.63
C ILE A 83 -33.41 19.78 46.42
N LYS A 84 -34.23 20.50 47.20
CA LYS A 84 -33.79 21.52 48.16
C LYS A 84 -33.27 20.85 49.44
N SER A 85 -32.22 21.40 50.02
CA SER A 85 -31.90 21.31 51.45
C SER A 85 -32.05 22.68 52.09
#